data_AF-A0A7Z9QM87-F1
#
_entry.id   AF-A0A7Z9QM87-F1
#
_cell.length_a   1.000
_cell.length_b   1.000
_cell.length_c   1.000
_cell.angle_alpha   90.00
_cell.angle_beta   90.00
_cell.angle_gamma   90.00
#
_symmetry.space_group_name_H-M   'P 1'
#
loop_
_entity.id
_entity.type
_entity.pdbx_description
1 polymer ?
#
loop_
_entity_poly.entity_id
_entity_poly.type
_entity_poly.pdbx_seq_one_letter_code
_entity_poly.pdbx_strand_id
1 'polypeptide(L)' 'KERFTVLISPHVNKDARDQYELRTHKRLMDIVDPTDKTVDALMKLDLAAGVDVQIKLS' A
#
# COMPACT_ATOMS: atom_id res chain seq x y z
N LYS A 1 -5.02 8.69 4.50
CA LYS A 1 -4.16 9.75 3.94
C LYS A 1 -3.49 10.41 5.13
N GLU A 2 -2.27 10.01 5.44
CA GLU A 2 -1.51 10.63 6.52
C GLU A 2 -0.67 11.75 5.92
N ARG A 3 -0.79 12.95 6.49
CA ARG A 3 -0.02 14.13 6.08
C ARG A 3 0.99 14.43 7.18
N PHE A 4 2.25 14.51 6.81
CA PHE A 4 3.34 14.82 7.71
C PHE A 4 3.85 16.21 7.37
N THR A 5 3.90 17.08 8.37
CA THR A 5 4.48 18.41 8.21
C THR A 5 5.77 18.49 9.00
N VAL A 6 6.89 18.70 8.32
CA VAL A 6 8.23 18.71 8.92
C VAL A 6 8.86 20.08 8.75
N LEU A 7 9.55 20.55 9.79
CA LEU A 7 10.37 21.77 9.71
C LEU A 7 11.68 21.42 9.01
N ILE A 8 11.99 22.15 7.95
CA ILE A 8 13.21 21.94 7.16
C ILE A 8 14.40 22.69 7.80
N SER A 9 14.11 23.78 8.51
CA SER A 9 15.16 24.61 9.11
C SER A 9 15.74 23.95 10.37
N PRO A 10 17.08 23.89 10.51
CA PRO A 10 17.72 23.41 11.73
C PRO A 10 17.56 24.36 12.91
N HIS A 11 17.21 25.65 12.69
CA HIS A 11 17.04 26.62 13.78
C HIS A 11 15.88 27.61 13.52
N VAL A 12 14.98 27.72 14.51
CA VAL A 12 13.98 28.79 14.80
C VAL A 12 12.97 29.18 13.69
N ASN A 13 13.21 28.85 12.42
CA ASN A 13 12.33 29.25 11.33
C ASN A 13 11.09 28.35 11.25
N LYS A 14 9.97 28.84 11.79
CA LYS A 14 8.70 28.10 11.93
C LYS A 14 7.84 28.09 10.65
N ASP A 15 8.18 28.95 9.68
CA ASP A 15 7.45 29.11 8.41
C ASP A 15 8.00 28.18 7.33
N ALA A 16 9.24 27.70 7.48
CA ALA A 16 9.83 26.69 6.59
C ALA A 16 9.26 25.29 6.90
N ARG A 17 8.11 24.96 6.28
CA ARG A 17 7.42 23.67 6.44
C ARG A 17 7.26 22.94 5.12
N ASP A 18 7.66 21.68 5.10
CA ASP A 18 7.34 20.76 4.01
C ASP A 18 6.16 19.87 4.37
N GLN A 19 5.31 19.59 3.39
CA GLN A 19 4.18 18.67 3.53
C GLN A 19 4.43 17.40 2.71
N TYR A 20 4.48 16.27 3.40
CA TYR A 20 4.58 14.95 2.80
C TYR A 20 3.28 14.17 3.01
N GLU A 21 2.97 13.25 2.11
CA GLU A 21 1.81 12.37 2.24
C GLU A 21 2.20 10.92 1.94
N LEU A 22 1.80 9.98 2.81
CA LEU A 22 1.78 8.56 2.47
C LEU A 22 0.36 8.13 2.09
N ARG A 23 0.25 7.50 0.91
CA ARG A 23 -1.01 6.96 0.38
C ARG A 23 -0.91 5.44 0.22
N THR A 24 -1.57 4.72 1.11
CA THR A 24 -1.80 3.28 0.98
C THR A 24 -3.16 3.06 0.32
N HIS A 25 -3.19 2.40 -0.84
CA HIS A 25 -4.42 2.03 -1.54
C HIS A 25 -4.73 0.56 -1.28
N LYS A 26 -5.93 0.27 -0.79
CA LYS A 26 -6.39 -1.11 -0.56
C LYS A 26 -7.39 -1.48 -1.65
N ARG A 27 -7.17 -2.62 -2.30
CA ARG A 27 -8.13 -3.24 -3.24
C ARG A 27 -8.59 -4.55 -2.62
N LEU A 28 -9.90 -4.82 -2.68
CA LEU A 28 -10.49 -6.07 -2.24
C LEU A 28 -11.05 -6.78 -3.47
N MET A 29 -10.67 -8.04 -3.64
CA MET A 29 -11.19 -8.93 -4.67
C MET A 29 -11.71 -10.17 -3.95
N ASP A 30 -12.90 -10.60 -4.34
CA ASP A 30 -13.55 -11.80 -3.82
C ASP A 30 -13.74 -12.79 -4.98
N ILE A 31 -13.41 -14.06 -4.73
CA ILE A 31 -13.47 -15.13 -5.74
C ILE A 31 -14.53 -16.12 -5.27
N VAL A 32 -15.66 -16.12 -5.96
CA VAL A 32 -16.74 -17.09 -5.74
C VAL A 32 -16.33 -18.41 -6.40
N ASP A 33 -16.36 -19.50 -5.63
CA ASP A 33 -15.98 -20.86 -6.03
C ASP A 33 -14.52 -21.00 -6.55
N PRO A 34 -13.52 -21.00 -5.66
CA PRO A 34 -12.14 -21.19 -6.07
C PRO A 34 -11.91 -22.61 -6.60
N THR A 35 -11.37 -22.72 -7.82
CA THR A 35 -10.78 -23.98 -8.31
C THR A 35 -9.31 -24.09 -7.87
N ASP A 36 -8.81 -25.30 -7.64
CA ASP A 36 -7.41 -25.52 -7.22
C ASP A 36 -6.41 -24.88 -8.20
N LYS A 37 -6.73 -24.92 -9.50
CA LYS A 37 -5.94 -24.30 -10.56
C LYS A 37 -5.87 -22.77 -10.44
N THR A 38 -6.96 -22.14 -9.99
CA THR A 38 -6.98 -20.67 -9.79
C THR A 38 -6.18 -20.25 -8.57
N VAL A 39 -6.10 -21.07 -7.52
CA VAL A 39 -5.25 -20.77 -6.34
C VAL A 39 -3.77 -20.79 -6.72
N ASP A 40 -3.34 -21.83 -7.44
CA ASP A 40 -1.95 -21.95 -7.92
C ASP A 40 -1.57 -20.82 -8.89
N ALA A 41 -2.51 -20.39 -9.74
CA ALA A 41 -2.29 -19.29 -10.68
C ALA A 41 -2.11 -17.94 -9.97
N LEU A 42 -2.83 -17.70 -8.86
CA LEU A 42 -2.72 -16.47 -8.08
C LEU A 42 -1.42 -16.39 -7.28
N MET A 43 -0.89 -17.52 -6.81
CA MET A 43 0.41 -17.58 -6.13
C MET A 43 1.59 -17.42 -7.10
N LYS A 44 1.45 -17.86 -8.35
CA LYS A 44 2.47 -17.72 -9.41
C LYS A 44 2.41 -16.40 -10.17
N LEU A 45 1.41 -15.55 -9.91
CA LEU A 45 1.28 -14.29 -10.61
C LEU A 45 2.45 -13.36 -10.26
N ASP A 46 3.22 -12.95 -11.26
CA ASP A 46 4.26 -11.93 -11.08
C ASP A 46 3.61 -10.57 -10.80
N LEU A 47 3.49 -10.26 -9.51
CA LEU A 47 3.07 -8.96 -9.04
C LEU A 47 4.22 -7.96 -9.18
N ALA A 48 3.90 -6.73 -9.60
CA ALA A 48 4.89 -5.66 -9.67
C ALA A 48 5.47 -5.36 -8.28
N ALA A 49 6.77 -5.06 -8.23
CA ALA A 49 7.45 -4.68 -6.99
C ALA A 49 6.73 -3.50 -6.30
N GLY A 50 6.44 -3.65 -5.00
CA GLY A 50 5.76 -2.63 -4.20
C GLY A 50 4.25 -2.82 -4.02
N VAL A 51 3.68 -3.91 -4.51
CA VAL A 51 2.30 -4.33 -4.20
C VAL A 51 2.34 -5.42 -3.13
N ASP A 52 1.68 -5.17 -2.00
CA ASP A 52 1.46 -6.18 -0.96
C ASP A 52 0.09 -6.84 -1.15
N VAL A 53 0.04 -8.17 -1.10
CA VAL A 53 -1.18 -8.97 -1.30
C VAL A 53 -1.39 -9.88 -0.11
N GLN A 54 -2.55 -9.73 0.54
CA GLN A 54 -2.97 -10.61 1.63
C GLN A 54 -4.07 -11.54 1.14
N ILE A 55 -3.80 -12.84 1.13
CA ILE A 55 -4.79 -13.89 0.82
C ILE A 55 -5.33 -14.45 2.14
N LYS A 56 -6.66 -14.48 2.29
CA LYS A 56 -7.35 -15.16 3.38
C LYS A 56 -8.27 -16.21 2.78
N LEU A 57 -8.11 -17.49 3.15
CA LEU A 57 -9.13 -18.51 2.91
C LEU A 57 -10.14 -18.46 4.06
N SER A 58 -11.42 -18.39 3.72
CA SER A 58 -12.57 -18.53 4.64
C SER A 58 -13.36 -19.78 4.30
#